data_AF-A0A7J4MZI9-F1
#
_entry.id   AF-A0A7J4MZI9-F1
#
_cell.length_a   1.000
_cell.length_b   1.000
_cell.length_c   1.000
_cell.angle_alpha   90.00
_cell.angle_beta   90.00
_cell.angle_gamma   90.00
#
_symmetry.space_group_name_H-M   'P 1'
#
loop_
_entity.id
_entity.type
_entity.pdbx_description
1 polymer ?
#
loop_
_entity_poly.entity_id
_entity_poly.type
_entity_poly.pdbx_seq_one_letter_code
_entity_poly.pdbx_strand_id
1 'polypeptide(L)'
;MSDLFDNVILCRQCGKEMQKETIVKNGVTLRSAHCEKCHKREFHPLDLAKLREFQELRQRPFRVKLRMVGNSYAVSIPREIIDFFEEADRMFEEVEVKFSDFDKLMLSFHQQRVVHSKTLPKEIKDKVEKYEKVFKNNRELISKENSKESKESKEAKGKNGKSD
;
A
#
# COMPACT_ATOMS: atom_id res chain seq x y z
N MET A 1 2.87 22.85 9.85
CA MET A 1 3.71 23.08 11.05
C MET A 1 5.11 22.68 10.67
N SER A 2 6.12 23.51 10.91
CA SER A 2 7.53 23.21 10.59
C SER A 2 8.07 22.16 11.55
N ASP A 3 8.71 21.11 11.04
CA ASP A 3 9.36 20.08 11.85
C ASP A 3 10.73 20.60 12.34
N LEU A 4 11.16 20.19 13.53
CA LEU A 4 12.51 20.47 14.04
C LEU A 4 13.58 19.92 13.09
N PHE A 5 13.29 18.81 12.41
CA PHE A 5 14.18 18.23 11.41
C PHE A 5 14.26 19.01 10.09
N ASP A 6 13.42 20.02 9.87
CA ASP A 6 13.53 20.90 8.69
C ASP A 6 14.65 21.94 8.86
N ASN A 7 15.06 22.22 10.09
CA ASN A 7 16.12 23.18 10.41
C ASN A 7 17.54 22.58 10.28
N VAL A 8 18.55 23.43 10.36
CA VAL A 8 19.94 23.00 10.46
C VAL A 8 20.17 22.36 11.84
N ILE A 9 20.63 21.11 11.86
CA ILE A 9 20.91 20.38 13.10
C ILE A 9 22.42 20.39 13.33
N LEU A 10 22.84 20.86 14.50
CA LEU A 10 24.25 20.87 14.89
C LEU A 10 24.58 19.65 15.77
N CYS A 11 25.74 19.05 15.54
CA CYS A 11 26.24 17.98 16.38
C CYS A 11 26.64 18.51 17.76
N ARG A 12 26.07 17.95 18.83
CA ARG A 12 26.38 18.34 20.21
C ARG A 12 27.86 18.19 20.60
N GLN A 13 28.61 17.30 19.94
CA GLN A 13 30.01 17.01 20.29
C GLN A 13 31.02 17.88 19.55
N CYS A 14 30.81 18.17 18.27
CA CYS A 14 31.78 18.91 17.46
C CYS A 14 31.26 20.26 16.94
N GLY A 15 29.99 20.60 17.20
CA GLY A 15 29.35 21.85 16.77
C GLY A 15 29.14 21.98 15.25
N LYS A 16 29.56 20.98 14.45
CA LYS A 16 29.36 20.99 13.00
C LYS A 16 27.94 20.61 12.61
N GLU A 17 27.51 21.12 11.46
CA GLU A 17 26.25 20.76 10.84
C GLU A 17 26.19 19.26 10.52
N MET A 18 25.07 18.65 10.86
CA MET A 18 24.78 17.25 10.54
C MET A 18 24.11 17.16 9.17
N GLN A 19 24.47 16.13 8.41
CA GLN A 19 23.87 15.84 7.11
C GLN A 19 22.58 15.05 7.30
N LYS A 20 21.51 15.50 6.66
CA LYS A 20 20.23 14.81 6.67
C LYS A 20 20.26 13.66 5.68
N GLU A 21 19.84 12.49 6.13
CA GLU A 21 19.80 11.26 5.35
C GLU A 21 18.46 10.57 5.59
N THR A 22 17.91 9.99 4.52
CA THR A 22 16.69 9.17 4.61
C THR A 22 17.05 7.72 4.41
N ILE A 23 16.71 6.88 5.39
CA ILE A 23 17.06 5.46 5.43
C ILE A 23 15.77 4.65 5.41
N VAL A 24 15.70 3.65 4.53
CA VAL A 24 14.56 2.72 4.49
C VAL A 24 14.92 1.49 5.30
N LYS A 25 14.17 1.23 6.38
CA LYS A 25 14.35 0.04 7.23
C LYS A 25 13.03 -0.72 7.33
N ASN A 26 13.02 -1.99 6.93
CA ASN A 26 11.82 -2.83 6.89
C ASN A 26 10.65 -2.22 6.10
N GLY A 27 10.95 -1.45 5.05
CA GLY A 27 9.94 -0.74 4.26
C GLY A 27 9.37 0.50 4.93
N VAL A 28 9.83 0.90 6.12
CA VAL A 28 9.52 2.17 6.78
C VAL A 28 10.65 3.17 6.51
N THR A 29 10.28 4.38 6.12
CA THR A 29 11.21 5.47 5.85
C THR A 29 11.57 6.19 7.16
N LEU A 30 12.86 6.29 7.46
CA LEU A 30 13.39 6.94 8.65
C LEU A 30 14.23 8.14 8.25
N ARG A 31 13.89 9.31 8.79
CA ARG A 31 14.73 10.49 8.69
C ARG A 31 15.80 10.43 9.76
N SER A 32 17.03 10.72 9.37
CA SER A 32 18.16 10.76 10.28
C SER A 32 19.08 11.94 9.97
N ALA A 33 19.80 12.40 10.98
CA ALA A 33 20.88 13.35 10.86
C ALA A 33 22.19 12.64 11.24
N HIS A 34 23.19 12.68 10.37
CA HIS A 34 24.49 12.04 10.57
C HIS A 34 25.60 13.09 10.65
N CYS A 35 26.50 12.94 11.62
CA CYS A 35 27.69 13.76 11.73
C CYS A 35 28.91 13.04 11.14
N GLU A 36 29.51 13.58 10.08
CA GLU A 36 30.71 13.00 9.45
C GLU A 36 31.92 12.91 10.38
N LYS A 37 32.03 13.83 11.36
CA LYS A 37 33.20 13.93 12.24
C LYS A 37 33.12 12.99 13.45
N CYS A 38 31.93 12.76 13.99
CA CYS A 38 31.69 11.99 15.20
C CYS A 38 31.05 10.63 14.93
N HIS A 39 30.62 10.37 13.68
CA HIS A 39 29.88 9.20 13.23
C HIS A 39 28.59 8.92 14.02
N LYS A 40 28.08 9.93 14.75
CA LYS A 40 26.81 9.85 15.46
C LYS A 40 25.66 10.07 14.50
N ARG A 41 24.61 9.29 14.69
CA ARG A 41 23.37 9.37 13.94
C ARG A 41 22.20 9.56 14.90
N GLU A 42 21.43 10.60 14.66
CA GLU A 42 20.21 10.91 15.39
C GLU A 42 19.02 10.63 14.48
N PHE A 43 18.03 9.89 14.96
CA PHE A 43 16.83 9.56 14.19
C PHE A 43 15.66 10.41 14.64
N HIS A 44 14.74 10.69 13.72
CA HIS A 44 13.51 11.39 14.06
C HIS A 44 12.67 10.55 15.06
N PRO A 45 12.23 11.10 16.21
CA PRO A 45 11.53 10.33 17.24
C PRO A 45 10.20 9.75 16.76
N LEU A 46 9.41 10.50 15.96
CA LEU A 46 8.16 9.99 15.36
C LEU A 46 8.42 8.79 14.42
N ASP A 47 9.45 8.86 13.58
CA ASP A 47 9.78 7.79 12.64
C ASP A 47 10.24 6.52 13.40
N LEU A 48 10.96 6.67 14.52
CA LEU A 48 11.31 5.55 15.41
C LEU A 48 10.09 4.94 16.09
N ALA A 49 9.13 5.76 16.53
CA ALA A 49 7.88 5.27 17.11
C ALA A 49 7.08 4.44 16.09
N LYS A 50 6.92 4.95 14.86
CA LYS A 50 6.26 4.24 13.75
C LYS A 50 6.96 2.92 13.42
N LEU A 51 8.29 2.88 13.44
CA LEU A 51 9.02 1.62 13.22
C LEU A 51 8.73 0.58 14.32
N ARG A 52 8.61 1.00 15.58
CA ARG A 52 8.29 0.10 16.68
C ARG A 52 6.87 -0.44 16.55
N GLU A 53 5.90 0.43 16.26
CA GLU A 53 4.52 0.04 15.99
C GLU A 53 4.43 -0.96 14.84
N PHE A 54 5.14 -0.73 13.73
CA PHE A 54 5.21 -1.69 12.63
C PHE A 54 5.76 -3.05 13.08
N GLN A 55 6.79 -3.07 13.94
CA GLN A 55 7.36 -4.31 14.46
C GLN A 55 6.36 -5.07 15.34
N GLU A 56 5.58 -4.37 16.16
CA GLU A 56 4.55 -4.95 17.01
C GLU A 56 3.41 -5.54 16.16
N LEU A 57 2.87 -4.76 15.21
CA LEU A 57 1.84 -5.23 14.28
C LEU A 57 2.29 -6.43 13.45
N ARG A 58 3.56 -6.42 12.98
CA ARG A 58 4.12 -7.52 12.19
C ARG A 58 4.24 -8.83 12.98
N GLN A 59 4.50 -8.77 14.29
CA GLN A 59 4.64 -9.96 15.12
C GLN A 59 3.30 -10.49 15.63
N ARG A 60 2.27 -9.65 15.64
CA ARG A 60 0.94 -10.00 16.14
C ARG A 60 0.15 -10.80 15.09
N PRO A 61 -0.28 -12.05 15.40
CA PRO A 61 -1.18 -12.78 14.51
C PRO A 61 -2.61 -12.24 14.65
N PHE A 62 -3.22 -11.88 13.53
CA PHE A 62 -4.62 -11.47 13.48
C PHE A 62 -5.50 -12.66 13.08
N ARG A 63 -6.42 -13.05 13.97
CA ARG A 63 -7.42 -14.08 13.70
C ARG A 63 -8.75 -13.42 13.38
N VAL A 64 -9.16 -13.52 12.13
CA VAL A 64 -10.40 -12.91 11.63
C VAL A 64 -11.33 -13.99 11.08
N LYS A 65 -12.64 -13.75 11.16
CA LYS A 65 -13.65 -14.69 10.66
C LYS A 65 -13.90 -14.42 9.18
N LEU A 66 -14.04 -15.50 8.41
CA LEU A 66 -14.56 -15.41 7.05
C LEU A 66 -16.04 -15.08 7.10
N ARG A 67 -16.46 -14.11 6.28
CA ARG A 67 -17.86 -13.76 6.09
C ARG A 67 -18.26 -14.02 4.65
N MET A 68 -19.41 -14.64 4.46
CA MET A 68 -19.95 -14.88 3.13
C MET A 68 -20.64 -13.59 2.61
N VAL A 69 -20.24 -13.11 1.43
CA VAL A 69 -20.80 -11.93 0.73
C VAL A 69 -21.10 -12.25 -0.74
N GLY A 70 -22.38 -12.40 -1.10
CA GLY A 70 -22.78 -12.71 -2.47
C GLY A 70 -22.38 -14.12 -2.92
N ASN A 71 -21.34 -14.24 -3.76
CA ASN A 71 -20.73 -15.51 -4.20
C ASN A 71 -19.26 -15.66 -3.76
N SER A 72 -18.76 -14.76 -2.90
CA SER A 72 -17.38 -14.77 -2.43
C SER A 72 -17.28 -14.67 -0.91
N TYR A 73 -16.13 -15.07 -0.36
CA TYR A 73 -15.80 -14.81 1.04
C TYR A 73 -15.08 -13.46 1.16
N ALA A 74 -15.46 -12.71 2.18
CA ALA A 74 -14.77 -11.51 2.63
C ALA A 74 -13.97 -11.81 3.90
N VAL A 75 -12.75 -11.28 3.94
CA VAL A 75 -11.90 -11.22 5.12
C VAL A 75 -11.91 -9.79 5.61
N SER A 76 -12.26 -9.56 6.87
CA SER A 76 -12.13 -8.22 7.46
C SER A 76 -10.66 -7.93 7.77
N ILE A 77 -10.13 -6.82 7.27
CA ILE A 77 -8.81 -6.33 7.67
C ILE A 77 -8.97 -5.59 9.00
N PRO A 78 -8.24 -5.97 10.06
CA PRO A 78 -8.27 -5.27 11.34
C PRO A 78 -7.96 -3.79 11.17
N ARG A 79 -8.72 -2.93 11.86
CA ARG A 79 -8.61 -1.48 11.73
C ARG A 79 -7.20 -0.96 12.04
N GLU A 80 -6.54 -1.54 13.03
CA GLU A 80 -5.15 -1.20 13.40
C GLU A 80 -4.17 -1.24 12.21
N ILE A 81 -4.37 -2.17 11.26
CA ILE A 81 -3.53 -2.25 10.05
C ILE A 81 -3.81 -1.06 9.13
N ILE A 82 -5.08 -0.68 8.99
CA ILE A 82 -5.50 0.45 8.15
C ILE A 82 -5.05 1.77 8.78
N ASP A 83 -5.27 1.95 10.07
CA ASP A 83 -4.87 3.16 10.82
C ASP A 83 -3.34 3.39 10.69
N PHE A 84 -2.52 2.34 10.85
CA PHE A 84 -1.06 2.43 10.64
C PHE A 84 -0.68 2.95 9.24
N PHE A 85 -1.39 2.49 8.22
CA PHE A 85 -1.12 2.90 6.86
C PHE A 85 -1.58 4.33 6.55
N GLU A 86 -2.72 4.75 7.10
CA GLU A 86 -3.19 6.13 7.03
C GLU A 86 -2.20 7.09 7.70
N GLU A 87 -1.69 6.73 8.89
CA GLU A 87 -0.65 7.51 9.59
C GLU A 87 0.69 7.54 8.85
N ALA A 88 0.95 6.53 8.01
CA ALA A 88 2.12 6.48 7.13
C ALA A 88 1.91 7.26 5.82
N ASP A 89 0.80 8.00 5.69
CA ASP A 89 0.37 8.71 4.48
C ASP A 89 0.31 7.79 3.23
N ARG A 90 0.00 6.50 3.45
CA ARG A 90 -0.14 5.51 2.37
C ARG A 90 -1.61 5.29 2.08
N MET A 91 -2.09 5.90 1.00
CA MET A 91 -3.41 5.61 0.46
C MET A 91 -3.35 4.43 -0.51
N PHE A 92 -4.23 3.46 -0.31
CA PHE A 92 -4.39 2.30 -1.19
C PHE A 92 -5.81 2.25 -1.71
N GLU A 93 -5.95 2.06 -3.02
CA GLU A 93 -7.26 1.85 -3.63
C GLU A 93 -7.56 0.37 -3.87
N GLU A 94 -6.51 -0.43 -4.04
CA GLU A 94 -6.63 -1.82 -4.45
C GLU A 94 -5.72 -2.72 -3.63
N VAL A 95 -6.24 -3.91 -3.39
CA VAL A 95 -5.58 -4.98 -2.68
C VAL A 95 -5.53 -6.20 -3.60
N GLU A 96 -4.32 -6.70 -3.85
CA GLU A 96 -4.10 -7.92 -4.61
C GLU A 96 -4.05 -9.12 -3.65
N VAL A 97 -4.78 -10.19 -3.96
CA VAL A 97 -4.73 -11.45 -3.21
C VAL A 97 -4.27 -12.56 -4.14
N LYS A 98 -3.25 -13.30 -3.74
CA LYS A 98 -2.73 -14.46 -4.49
C LYS A 98 -2.28 -15.59 -3.58
N PHE A 99 -2.26 -16.80 -4.10
CA PHE A 99 -1.63 -17.92 -3.41
C PHE A 99 -0.13 -17.68 -3.27
N SER A 100 0.37 -17.79 -2.05
CA SER A 100 1.81 -17.93 -1.78
C SER A 100 2.21 -19.38 -1.58
N ASP A 101 1.29 -20.20 -1.08
CA ASP A 101 1.44 -21.63 -0.81
C ASP A 101 0.06 -22.30 -0.88
N PHE A 102 -0.01 -23.63 -0.79
CA PHE A 102 -1.27 -24.38 -0.88
C PHE A 102 -2.34 -23.91 0.11
N ASP A 103 -1.95 -23.56 1.33
CA ASP A 103 -2.81 -23.13 2.42
C ASP A 103 -2.66 -21.65 2.78
N LYS A 104 -1.88 -20.89 2.01
CA LYS A 104 -1.54 -19.50 2.32
C LYS A 104 -1.88 -18.58 1.17
N LEU A 105 -2.68 -17.58 1.50
CA LEU A 105 -2.90 -16.41 0.66
C LEU A 105 -2.00 -15.26 1.15
N MET A 106 -1.38 -14.59 0.20
CA MET A 106 -0.70 -13.32 0.43
C MET A 106 -1.58 -12.20 -0.06
N LEU A 107 -1.76 -11.21 0.81
CA LEU A 107 -2.49 -9.98 0.54
C LEU A 107 -1.49 -8.84 0.43
N SER A 108 -1.49 -8.14 -0.71
CA SER A 108 -0.58 -7.05 -1.00
C SER A 108 -1.35 -5.76 -1.24
N PHE A 109 -0.97 -4.70 -0.54
CA PHE A 109 -1.51 -3.35 -0.75
C PHE A 109 -0.72 -2.64 -1.85
N HIS A 110 -1.40 -2.11 -2.86
CA HIS A 110 -0.76 -1.35 -3.94
C HIS A 110 -1.07 0.13 -3.81
N GLN A 111 -0.02 0.93 -3.60
CA GLN A 111 -0.14 2.38 -3.51
C GLN A 111 -0.34 2.93 -4.91
N GLN A 112 -1.38 3.75 -5.11
CA GLN A 112 -1.43 4.56 -6.32
C GLN A 112 -0.23 5.51 -6.30
N ARG A 113 0.54 5.52 -7.39
CA ARG A 113 1.34 6.71 -7.70
C ARG A 113 0.33 7.79 -8.05
N VAL A 114 -0.12 8.56 -7.06
CA VAL A 114 -0.74 9.86 -7.34
C VAL A 114 0.38 10.70 -7.91
N VAL A 115 0.54 10.62 -9.23
CA VAL A 115 1.31 11.58 -9.99
C VAL A 115 0.61 12.90 -9.71
N HIS A 116 1.16 13.73 -8.81
CA HIS A 116 0.68 15.08 -8.64
C HIS A 116 0.81 15.78 -9.99
N SER A 117 -0.30 15.83 -10.74
CA SER A 117 -0.41 16.42 -12.07
C SER A 117 -0.13 17.93 -12.08
N LYS A 118 0.12 18.52 -10.91
CA LYS A 118 0.39 19.96 -10.76
C LYS A 118 1.82 20.36 -11.18
N THR A 119 2.78 19.45 -11.33
CA THR A 119 4.17 19.77 -11.70
C THR A 119 4.75 18.96 -12.87
N LEU A 120 3.93 18.27 -13.67
CA LEU A 120 4.42 17.58 -14.87
C LEU A 120 4.45 18.50 -16.10
N PRO A 121 5.54 18.46 -16.91
CA PRO A 121 5.57 19.02 -18.26
C PRO A 121 4.40 18.50 -19.10
N LYS A 122 3.79 19.35 -19.94
CA LYS A 122 2.57 19.05 -20.72
C LYS A 122 2.67 17.74 -21.51
N GLU A 123 3.84 17.44 -22.06
CA GLU A 123 4.11 16.23 -22.87
C GLU A 123 3.96 14.91 -22.09
N ILE A 124 4.15 14.93 -20.77
CA ILE A 124 3.99 13.74 -19.91
C ILE A 124 2.52 13.59 -19.50
N LYS A 125 1.77 14.69 -19.37
CA LYS A 125 0.33 14.64 -19.05
C LYS A 125 -0.47 13.91 -20.13
N ASP A 126 -0.21 14.23 -21.39
CA ASP A 126 -0.94 13.63 -22.52
C ASP A 126 -0.65 12.12 -22.64
N LYS A 127 0.57 11.71 -22.29
CA LYS A 127 0.94 10.28 -22.24
C LYS A 127 0.26 9.57 -21.08
N VAL A 128 0.27 10.15 -19.88
CA VAL A 128 -0.39 9.57 -18.69
C VAL A 128 -1.89 9.44 -18.92
N GLU A 129 -2.55 10.46 -19.47
CA GLU A 129 -3.98 10.42 -19.76
C GLU A 129 -4.33 9.35 -20.82
N LYS A 130 -3.46 9.14 -21.81
CA LYS A 130 -3.61 8.06 -22.78
C LYS A 130 -3.50 6.68 -22.11
N TYR A 131 -2.53 6.49 -21.20
CA TYR A 131 -2.38 5.23 -20.48
C TYR A 131 -3.55 4.98 -19.51
N GLU A 132 -4.02 5.99 -18.78
CA GLU A 132 -5.18 5.86 -17.88
C GLU A 132 -6.46 5.46 -18.62
N LYS A 133 -6.68 5.98 -19.84
CA LYS A 133 -7.81 5.57 -20.69
C LYS A 133 -7.69 4.10 -21.11
N VAL A 134 -6.49 3.62 -21.42
CA VAL A 134 -6.25 2.20 -21.74
C VAL A 134 -6.52 1.31 -20.52
N PHE A 135 -6.06 1.71 -19.33
CA PHE A 135 -6.31 0.96 -18.10
C PHE A 135 -7.81 0.89 -17.74
N LYS A 136 -8.55 2.00 -17.86
CA LYS A 136 -10.00 2.00 -17.64
C LYS A 136 -10.74 1.10 -18.63
N ASN A 137 -10.38 1.17 -19.91
CA ASN A 137 -10.99 0.31 -20.94
C ASN A 137 -10.72 -1.18 -20.69
N ASN A 138 -9.50 -1.53 -20.29
CA ASN A 138 -9.17 -2.92 -19.96
C ASN A 138 -9.93 -3.41 -18.72
N ARG A 139 -10.09 -2.56 -17.70
CA ARG A 139 -10.90 -2.89 -16.51
C ARG A 139 -12.37 -3.13 -16.87
N GLU A 140 -12.93 -2.32 -17.78
CA GLU A 140 -14.28 -2.51 -18.29
C GLU A 140 -14.43 -3.79 -19.12
N LEU A 141 -13.44 -4.14 -19.94
CA LEU A 141 -13.46 -5.38 -20.73
C LEU A 141 -13.44 -6.62 -19.82
N ILE A 142 -12.58 -6.64 -18.81
CA ILE A 142 -12.51 -7.73 -17.82
C ILE A 142 -13.84 -7.85 -17.05
N SER A 143 -14.46 -6.73 -16.68
CA SER A 143 -15.77 -6.74 -16.02
C SER A 143 -16.88 -7.31 -16.90
N LYS A 144 -16.81 -7.08 -18.22
CA LYS A 144 -17.78 -7.59 -19.20
C LYS A 144 -17.59 -9.08 -19.46
N GLU A 145 -16.35 -9.57 -19.53
CA GLU A 145 -16.05 -11.01 -19.68
C GLU A 145 -16.56 -11.82 -18.47
N ASN A 146 -16.29 -11.36 -17.25
CA ASN A 146 -16.80 -11.99 -16.04
C ASN A 146 -18.34 -11.99 -15.95
N SER A 147 -19.00 -10.99 -16.55
CA SER A 147 -20.47 -10.93 -16.64
C SER A 147 -21.08 -11.86 -17.70
N LYS A 148 -20.28 -12.32 -18.67
CA LYS A 148 -20.70 -13.31 -19.70
C LYS A 148 -20.54 -14.74 -19.19
N GLU A 149 -19.42 -15.06 -18.55
CA GLU A 149 -19.20 -16.39 -17.94
C GLU A 149 -20.25 -16.73 -16.86
N SER A 150 -20.71 -15.72 -16.12
CA SER A 150 -21.78 -15.87 -15.12
C SER A 150 -23.19 -16.03 -15.71
N LYS A 151 -23.40 -15.73 -17.01
CA LYS A 151 -24.64 -16.00 -17.73
C LYS A 151 -24.65 -17.39 -18.37
N GLU A 152 -23.53 -17.81 -18.97
CA GLU A 152 -23.38 -19.14 -19.57
C GLU A 152 -23.49 -20.27 -18.51
N SER A 153 -22.95 -20.04 -17.31
CA SER A 153 -23.08 -20.97 -16.17
C SER A 153 -24.50 -21.05 -15.57
N LYS A 154 -25.38 -20.08 -15.84
CA LYS A 154 -26.81 -20.14 -15.47
C LYS A 154 -27.65 -20.88 -16.51
N GLU A 155 -27.32 -20.78 -17.79
CA GLU A 155 -28.01 -21.52 -18.86
C GLU A 155 -27.68 -23.03 -18.84
N ALA A 156 -26.46 -23.40 -18.43
CA ALA A 156 -26.08 -24.81 -18.28
C ALA A 156 -26.85 -25.55 -17.16
N LYS A 157 -27.30 -24.84 -16.10
CA LYS A 157 -28.07 -25.44 -14.99
C LYS A 157 -29.58 -25.57 -15.27
N GLY A 158 -30.09 -24.93 -16.32
CA GLY A 158 -31.51 -25.00 -16.70
C GLY A 158 -31.92 -26.22 -17.53
N LYS A 159 -30.97 -27.05 -17.99
CA LYS A 159 -31.25 -28.17 -18.92
C LYS A 159 -31.25 -29.57 -18.30
N ASN A 160 -30.90 -29.74 -17.02
CA ASN A 160 -30.86 -31.07 -16.35
C ASN A 160 -32.04 -31.32 -15.39
N GLY A 161 -33.21 -30.75 -15.68
CA GLY A 161 -34.43 -30.89 -14.86
C GLY A 161 -35.64 -31.34 -15.67
N LYS A 162 -35.52 -32.41 -16.48
CA LYS A 162 -36.65 -33.18 -17.01
C LYS A 162 -36.16 -34.49 -17.62
N SER A 163 -36.33 -35.57 -16.87
CA SER A 163 -36.38 -36.94 -17.37
C SER A 163 -37.17 -37.74 -16.35
N ASP A 164 -38.33 -38.20 -16.82
CA ASP A 164 -39.29 -39.09 -16.16
C ASP A 164 -38.67 -40.44 -15.76
#